data_AF-A0A068UXW1-F1
#
_entry.id   AF-A0A068UXW1-F1
#
_cell.length_a   1.000
_cell.length_b   1.000
_cell.length_c   1.000
_cell.angle_alpha   90.00
_cell.angle_beta   90.00
_cell.angle_gamma   90.00
#
_symmetry.space_group_name_H-M   'P 1'
#
loop_
_entity.id
_entity.type
_entity.pdbx_description
1 polymer ?
#
loop_
_entity_poly.entity_id
_entity_poly.type
_entity_poly.pdbx_seq_one_letter_code
_entity_poly.pdbx_strand_id
1 'polypeptide(L)'
;MQHDEVIWQVIRHNHCSFMAKIETGNFCRNPYNVTGVCNRSSCPLANSRYATIRDHEGVFYLYVKTIERAHMPNKLWERVKLPRNYEKALEVIDKHLMYWPKFLVHKTKQRLTKMTQMRIRMRKLALKTREKIMTTPRKEKKREARREEKAEKAAVLDKSIEKELLERLKRGVYGDIYNYPVKEYNKVLDMERQQAASEDEDEEGEIEYVEGYEELEEEEDMEDLGDLAIGADDDTVGISDDDEEHVTATDHQRRRKEYGISERKLEKDESGAKQKKKAKVLIEVEHEDTSERQTTVQ
;
A
#
# COMPACT_ATOMS: atom_id res chain seq x y z
N MET A 1 23.57 -10.47 -39.01
CA MET A 1 22.50 -11.44 -38.70
C MET A 1 22.11 -11.28 -37.25
N GLN A 2 20.82 -11.19 -36.94
CA GLN A 2 20.35 -11.15 -35.56
C GLN A 2 20.26 -12.57 -35.01
N HIS A 3 21.04 -12.88 -33.97
CA HIS A 3 21.06 -14.21 -33.35
C HIS A 3 20.37 -14.18 -31.99
N ASP A 4 19.12 -14.67 -31.97
CA ASP A 4 18.28 -14.72 -30.77
C ASP A 4 18.94 -15.52 -29.62
N GLU A 5 19.80 -16.50 -29.94
CA GLU A 5 20.53 -17.31 -28.95
C GLU A 5 21.51 -16.51 -28.11
N VAL A 6 22.41 -15.82 -28.80
CA VAL A 6 23.44 -14.99 -28.18
C VAL A 6 22.80 -13.86 -27.38
N ILE A 7 21.78 -13.20 -27.95
CA ILE A 7 21.08 -12.09 -27.27
C ILE A 7 20.49 -12.54 -25.94
N TRP A 8 19.86 -13.72 -25.89
CA TRP A 8 19.34 -14.24 -24.63
C TRP A 8 20.44 -14.59 -23.63
N GLN A 9 21.54 -15.21 -24.06
CA GLN A 9 22.64 -15.57 -23.16
C GLN A 9 23.22 -14.31 -22.50
N VAL A 10 23.42 -13.25 -23.30
CA VAL A 10 23.86 -11.94 -22.81
C VAL A 10 22.84 -11.35 -21.81
N ILE A 11 21.55 -11.34 -22.16
CA ILE A 11 20.48 -10.79 -21.29
C ILE A 11 20.32 -11.59 -19.99
N ARG A 12 20.55 -12.91 -20.01
CA ARG A 12 20.36 -13.79 -18.85
C ARG A 12 21.54 -13.77 -17.89
N HIS A 13 22.77 -13.77 -18.42
CA HIS A 13 23.99 -13.88 -17.62
C HIS A 13 24.56 -12.52 -17.21
N ASN A 14 24.43 -11.50 -18.06
CA ASN A 14 24.86 -10.15 -17.73
C ASN A 14 23.69 -9.39 -17.07
N HIS A 15 23.43 -8.17 -17.51
CA HIS A 15 22.39 -7.31 -16.96
C HIS A 15 21.20 -7.15 -17.91
N CYS A 16 19.99 -7.27 -17.38
CA CYS A 16 18.74 -6.96 -18.07
C CYS A 16 17.95 -5.95 -17.25
N SER A 17 17.77 -4.73 -17.78
CA SER A 17 17.06 -3.64 -17.11
C SER A 17 15.60 -3.97 -16.79
N PHE A 18 14.98 -4.85 -17.57
CA PHE A 18 13.60 -5.26 -17.36
C PHE A 18 13.45 -6.47 -16.44
N MET A 19 14.52 -7.14 -16.05
CA MET A 19 14.44 -8.34 -15.23
C MET A 19 14.31 -7.96 -13.74
N ALA A 20 13.28 -8.49 -13.08
CA ALA A 20 13.10 -8.39 -11.64
C ALA A 20 13.23 -9.79 -11.04
N LYS A 21 14.25 -9.98 -10.18
CA LYS A 21 14.44 -11.22 -9.42
C LYS A 21 13.63 -11.11 -8.13
N ILE A 22 12.73 -12.07 -7.92
CA ILE A 22 11.93 -12.22 -6.69
C ILE A 22 12.18 -13.64 -6.19
N GLU A 23 11.99 -13.90 -4.89
CA GLU A 23 12.12 -15.24 -4.28
C GLU A 23 11.36 -16.34 -5.04
N THR A 24 10.18 -15.99 -5.59
CA THR A 24 9.33 -16.92 -6.35
C THR A 24 9.81 -17.19 -7.78
N GLY A 25 10.70 -16.37 -8.33
CA GLY A 25 11.24 -16.53 -9.67
C GLY A 25 11.57 -15.21 -10.39
N ASN A 26 11.96 -15.34 -11.66
CA ASN A 26 12.40 -14.21 -12.48
C ASN A 26 11.24 -13.64 -13.31
N PHE A 27 10.91 -12.37 -13.09
CA PHE A 27 9.87 -11.65 -13.80
C PHE A 27 10.44 -10.60 -14.75
N CYS A 28 9.62 -10.14 -15.69
CA CYS A 28 9.99 -9.14 -16.67
C CYS A 28 9.01 -7.97 -16.61
N ARG A 29 9.54 -6.75 -16.43
CA ARG A 29 8.79 -5.48 -16.40
C ARG A 29 8.48 -4.93 -17.80
N ASN A 30 9.01 -5.55 -18.86
CA ASN A 30 8.81 -5.06 -20.22
C ASN A 30 7.31 -5.11 -20.60
N PRO A 31 6.70 -3.99 -21.04
CA PRO A 31 5.28 -3.94 -21.39
C PRO A 31 4.90 -4.86 -22.57
N TYR A 32 5.87 -5.19 -23.42
CA TYR A 32 5.73 -6.08 -24.56
C TYR A 32 6.02 -7.55 -24.22
N ASN A 33 6.05 -7.97 -22.95
CA ASN A 33 6.10 -9.39 -22.61
C ASN A 33 4.68 -9.95 -22.51
N VAL A 34 4.41 -11.11 -23.14
CA VAL A 34 3.08 -11.75 -23.12
C VAL A 34 2.72 -12.34 -21.75
N THR A 35 3.68 -12.97 -21.08
CA THR A 35 3.47 -13.75 -19.85
C THR A 35 3.85 -12.98 -18.58
N GLY A 36 4.80 -12.05 -18.68
CA GLY A 36 5.40 -11.33 -17.54
C GLY A 36 6.54 -12.09 -16.86
N VAL A 37 6.87 -13.30 -17.32
CA VAL A 37 7.98 -14.10 -16.80
C VAL A 37 9.23 -13.86 -17.66
N CYS A 38 10.40 -13.81 -17.04
CA CYS A 38 11.68 -13.69 -17.74
C CYS A 38 12.22 -15.06 -18.14
N ASN A 39 11.70 -15.60 -19.25
CA ASN A 39 12.12 -16.87 -19.85
C ASN A 39 12.54 -16.66 -21.31
N ARG A 40 13.31 -17.60 -21.86
CA ARG A 40 13.78 -17.55 -23.25
C ARG A 40 12.64 -17.30 -24.25
N SER A 41 11.57 -18.08 -24.13
CA SER A 41 10.39 -18.00 -25.00
C SER A 41 9.50 -16.80 -24.75
N SER A 42 9.65 -16.13 -23.60
CA SER A 42 8.78 -15.02 -23.17
C SER A 42 9.45 -13.65 -23.34
N CYS A 43 10.77 -13.59 -23.53
CA CYS A 43 11.46 -12.32 -23.68
C CYS A 43 11.22 -11.69 -25.06
N PRO A 44 10.67 -10.46 -25.15
CA PRO A 44 10.44 -9.79 -26.44
C PRO A 44 11.72 -9.19 -27.04
N LEU A 45 12.78 -9.00 -26.24
CA LEU A 45 14.07 -8.50 -26.72
C LEU A 45 14.87 -9.61 -27.39
N ALA A 46 14.92 -10.78 -26.75
CA ALA A 46 15.67 -11.94 -27.24
C ALA A 46 15.04 -12.58 -28.48
N ASN A 47 13.72 -12.52 -28.64
CA ASN A 47 13.04 -13.12 -29.79
C ASN A 47 12.78 -12.07 -30.87
N SER A 48 13.29 -12.33 -32.07
CA SER A 48 13.08 -11.51 -33.26
C SER A 48 11.64 -11.62 -33.78
N ARG A 49 11.08 -12.84 -33.77
CA ARG A 49 9.65 -13.10 -33.97
C ARG A 49 8.95 -13.06 -32.62
N TYR A 50 8.28 -11.95 -32.31
CA TYR A 50 7.40 -11.85 -31.14
C TYR A 50 6.01 -11.24 -31.44
N ALA A 51 4.98 -11.58 -30.64
CA ALA A 51 3.66 -10.97 -30.76
C ALA A 51 3.01 -10.77 -29.39
N THR A 52 2.38 -9.61 -29.15
CA THR A 52 1.73 -9.26 -27.87
C THR A 52 0.45 -8.48 -28.05
N ILE A 53 -0.36 -8.39 -26.99
CA ILE A 53 -1.55 -7.55 -26.97
C ILE A 53 -1.33 -6.42 -25.97
N ARG A 54 -1.66 -5.21 -26.40
CA ARG A 54 -1.70 -4.03 -25.54
C ARG A 54 -3.02 -3.29 -25.68
N ASP A 55 -3.35 -2.59 -24.60
CA ASP A 55 -4.46 -1.67 -24.51
C ASP A 55 -3.93 -0.26 -24.79
N HIS A 56 -4.57 0.44 -25.72
CA HIS A 56 -4.43 1.88 -25.90
C HIS A 56 -5.83 2.49 -25.92
N GLU A 57 -6.10 3.40 -24.99
CA GLU A 57 -7.35 4.19 -24.93
C GLU A 57 -8.64 3.35 -25.02
N GLY A 58 -8.66 2.16 -24.41
CA GLY A 58 -9.86 1.34 -24.43
C GLY A 58 -10.07 0.57 -25.75
N VAL A 59 -9.05 0.48 -26.61
CA VAL A 59 -9.00 -0.42 -27.76
C VAL A 59 -7.81 -1.37 -27.65
N PHE A 60 -8.03 -2.65 -27.98
CA PHE A 60 -6.95 -3.63 -28.00
C PHE A 60 -6.23 -3.62 -29.35
N TYR A 61 -4.91 -3.68 -29.29
CA TYR A 61 -4.04 -3.78 -30.46
C TYR A 61 -3.17 -5.02 -30.33
N LEU A 62 -3.06 -5.77 -31.44
CA LEU A 62 -2.08 -6.82 -31.61
C LEU A 62 -0.79 -6.18 -32.13
N TYR A 63 0.26 -6.30 -31.33
CA TYR A 63 1.61 -5.86 -31.65
C TYR A 63 2.38 -7.05 -32.19
N VAL A 64 2.84 -6.96 -33.44
CA VAL A 64 3.62 -8.01 -34.11
C VAL A 64 5.03 -7.49 -34.40
N LYS A 65 6.04 -8.29 -34.07
CA LYS A 65 7.45 -8.02 -34.30
C LYS A 65 7.98 -9.01 -35.34
N THR A 66 8.53 -8.50 -36.43
CA THR A 66 9.09 -9.31 -37.52
C THR A 66 10.61 -9.14 -37.60
N ILE A 67 11.30 -10.15 -38.15
CA ILE A 67 12.76 -10.16 -38.28
C ILE A 67 13.23 -9.05 -39.22
N GLU A 68 12.48 -8.79 -40.29
CA GLU A 68 12.83 -7.85 -41.35
C GLU A 68 13.01 -6.42 -40.81
N ARG A 69 12.24 -6.04 -39.79
CA ARG A 69 12.26 -4.69 -39.22
C ARG A 69 13.24 -4.51 -38.06
N ALA A 70 14.03 -5.53 -37.73
CA ALA A 70 14.94 -5.49 -36.57
C ALA A 70 15.97 -4.34 -36.65
N HIS A 71 16.36 -3.95 -37.85
CA HIS A 71 17.29 -2.85 -38.11
C HIS A 71 16.69 -1.46 -37.87
N MET A 72 15.35 -1.34 -37.79
CA MET A 72 14.65 -0.07 -37.57
C MET A 72 13.84 -0.12 -36.26
N PRO A 73 14.44 0.27 -35.11
CA PRO A 73 13.77 0.15 -33.80
C PRO A 73 12.46 0.96 -33.72
N ASN A 74 12.38 2.11 -34.40
CA ASN A 74 11.18 2.95 -34.43
C ASN A 74 9.98 2.27 -35.12
N LYS A 75 10.25 1.36 -36.07
CA LYS A 75 9.22 0.64 -36.86
C LYS A 75 9.18 -0.86 -36.52
N LEU A 76 9.83 -1.26 -35.43
CA LEU A 76 9.99 -2.66 -35.02
C LEU A 76 8.65 -3.38 -34.83
N TRP A 77 7.65 -2.65 -34.33
CA TRP A 77 6.33 -3.18 -34.02
C TRP A 77 5.27 -2.74 -35.03
N GLU A 78 4.62 -3.71 -35.66
CA GLU A 78 3.38 -3.54 -36.40
C GLU A 78 2.20 -3.56 -35.44
N ARG A 79 1.24 -2.64 -35.63
CA ARG A 79 0.05 -2.52 -34.78
C ARG A 79 -1.19 -2.83 -35.59
N VAL A 80 -1.91 -3.89 -35.20
CA VAL A 80 -3.19 -4.28 -35.80
C VAL A 80 -4.29 -4.03 -34.79
N LYS A 81 -5.33 -3.28 -35.18
CA LYS A 81 -6.48 -2.99 -34.33
C LYS A 81 -7.36 -4.23 -34.20
N LEU A 82 -7.64 -4.65 -32.97
CA LEU A 82 -8.56 -5.77 -32.71
C LEU A 82 -10.00 -5.27 -32.59
N PRO A 83 -10.99 -6.01 -33.13
CA PRO A 83 -12.39 -5.68 -32.96
C PRO A 83 -12.84 -5.82 -31.50
N ARG A 84 -13.93 -5.14 -31.12
CA ARG A 84 -14.50 -5.23 -29.77
C ARG A 84 -15.11 -6.59 -29.45
N ASN A 85 -15.59 -7.31 -30.47
CA ASN A 85 -16.09 -8.67 -30.31
C ASN A 85 -14.91 -9.64 -30.10
N TYR A 86 -14.96 -10.39 -29.01
CA TYR A 86 -13.93 -11.32 -28.60
C TYR A 86 -13.70 -12.44 -29.63
N GLU A 87 -14.75 -13.02 -30.20
CA GLU A 87 -14.63 -14.12 -31.17
C GLU A 87 -13.95 -13.64 -32.46
N LYS A 88 -14.41 -12.50 -33.00
CA LYS A 88 -13.79 -11.86 -34.16
C LYS A 88 -12.34 -11.47 -33.88
N ALA A 89 -12.00 -11.08 -32.65
CA ALA A 89 -10.63 -10.76 -32.28
C ALA A 89 -9.73 -12.01 -32.25
N LEU A 90 -10.26 -13.16 -31.81
CA LEU A 90 -9.54 -14.44 -31.87
C LEU A 90 -9.27 -14.85 -33.32
N GLU A 91 -10.24 -14.73 -34.22
CA GLU A 91 -10.06 -15.02 -35.64
C GLU A 91 -8.99 -14.13 -36.29
N VAL A 92 -8.97 -12.83 -35.95
CA VAL A 92 -7.94 -11.90 -36.44
C VAL A 92 -6.55 -12.30 -35.94
N ILE A 93 -6.44 -12.68 -34.66
CA ILE A 93 -5.17 -13.18 -34.09
C ILE A 93 -4.72 -14.46 -34.82
N ASP A 94 -5.63 -15.39 -35.08
CA ASP A 94 -5.30 -16.63 -35.78
C ASP A 94 -4.83 -16.39 -37.21
N LYS A 95 -5.46 -15.45 -37.94
CA LYS A 95 -5.04 -15.05 -39.30
C LYS A 95 -3.65 -14.44 -39.32
N HIS A 96 -3.34 -13.52 -38.39
CA HIS A 96 -2.02 -12.87 -38.35
C HIS A 96 -0.91 -13.78 -37.80
N LEU A 97 -1.25 -14.77 -36.97
CA LEU A 97 -0.28 -15.65 -36.31
C LEU A 97 -0.27 -17.09 -36.86
N MET A 98 -0.74 -17.35 -38.08
CA MET A 98 -0.79 -18.70 -38.65
C MET A 98 0.56 -19.43 -38.65
N TYR A 99 1.63 -18.73 -39.02
CA TYR A 99 2.98 -19.31 -39.16
C TYR A 99 3.87 -19.13 -37.92
N TRP A 100 3.27 -18.83 -36.79
CA TRP A 100 3.98 -18.55 -35.53
C TRP A 100 4.01 -19.78 -34.61
N PRO A 101 4.96 -19.85 -33.68
CA PRO A 101 5.01 -20.96 -32.73
C PRO A 101 3.72 -20.99 -31.89
N LYS A 102 3.12 -22.20 -31.78
CA LYS A 102 1.86 -22.44 -31.05
C LYS A 102 1.86 -21.88 -29.64
N PHE A 103 3.01 -21.91 -28.96
CA PHE A 103 3.20 -21.30 -27.64
C PHE A 103 2.83 -19.82 -27.62
N LEU A 104 3.35 -19.03 -28.56
CA LEU A 104 3.07 -17.59 -28.63
C LEU A 104 1.61 -17.34 -29.00
N VAL A 105 1.05 -18.10 -29.94
CA VAL A 105 -0.37 -17.98 -30.31
C VAL A 105 -1.26 -18.20 -29.09
N HIS A 106 -1.04 -19.30 -28.37
CA HIS A 106 -1.82 -19.66 -27.19
C HIS A 106 -1.65 -18.62 -26.07
N LYS A 107 -0.42 -18.18 -25.77
CA LYS A 107 -0.18 -17.15 -24.75
C LYS A 107 -0.78 -15.80 -25.12
N THR A 108 -0.76 -15.44 -26.40
CA THR A 108 -1.37 -14.20 -26.91
C THR A 108 -2.89 -14.25 -26.76
N LYS A 109 -3.52 -15.38 -27.11
CA LYS A 109 -4.96 -15.61 -26.83
C LYS A 109 -5.28 -15.52 -25.34
N GLN A 110 -4.50 -16.19 -24.48
CA GLN A 110 -4.67 -16.11 -23.02
C GLN A 110 -4.56 -14.67 -22.50
N ARG A 111 -3.61 -13.89 -23.03
CA ARG A 111 -3.46 -12.47 -22.69
C ARG A 111 -4.68 -11.66 -23.14
N LEU A 112 -5.22 -11.89 -24.34
CA LEU A 112 -6.47 -11.24 -24.78
C LEU A 112 -7.60 -11.50 -23.78
N THR A 113 -7.78 -12.77 -23.40
CA THR A 113 -8.82 -13.17 -22.44
C THR A 113 -8.64 -12.45 -21.11
N LYS A 114 -7.42 -12.45 -20.56
CA LYS A 114 -7.12 -11.81 -19.28
C LYS A 114 -7.34 -10.30 -19.34
N MET A 115 -6.89 -9.64 -20.39
CA MET A 115 -7.08 -8.19 -20.59
C MET A 115 -8.57 -7.85 -20.72
N THR A 116 -9.34 -8.65 -21.46
CA THR A 116 -10.79 -8.48 -21.61
C THR A 116 -11.51 -8.65 -20.27
N GLN A 117 -11.16 -9.69 -19.50
CA GLN A 117 -11.68 -9.90 -18.14
C GLN A 117 -11.33 -8.74 -17.20
N MET A 118 -10.09 -8.23 -17.27
CA MET A 118 -9.67 -7.07 -16.49
C MET A 118 -10.50 -5.83 -16.84
N ARG A 119 -10.78 -5.57 -18.12
CA ARG A 119 -11.68 -4.48 -18.52
C ARG A 119 -13.10 -4.64 -17.99
N ILE A 120 -13.66 -5.85 -18.07
CA ILE A 120 -14.99 -6.13 -17.51
C ILE A 120 -14.97 -5.88 -15.99
N ARG A 121 -13.91 -6.30 -15.29
CA ARG A 121 -13.74 -6.04 -13.85
C ARG A 121 -13.62 -4.55 -13.55
N MET A 122 -12.84 -3.79 -14.32
CA MET A 122 -12.72 -2.34 -14.15
C MET A 122 -14.07 -1.62 -14.30
N ARG A 123 -14.87 -1.98 -15.32
CA ARG A 123 -16.22 -1.44 -15.48
C ARG A 123 -17.12 -1.79 -14.30
N LYS A 124 -17.09 -3.05 -13.84
CA LYS A 124 -17.85 -3.48 -12.65
C LYS A 124 -17.38 -2.79 -11.37
N LEU A 125 -16.11 -2.43 -11.28
CA LEU A 125 -15.56 -1.69 -10.14
C LEU A 125 -15.95 -0.21 -10.17
N ALA A 126 -15.93 0.42 -11.35
CA ALA A 126 -16.37 1.80 -11.52
C ALA A 126 -17.87 1.99 -11.23
N LEU A 127 -18.69 0.97 -11.52
CA LEU A 127 -20.12 0.99 -11.19
C LEU A 127 -20.41 0.75 -9.69
N LYS A 128 -19.42 0.31 -8.91
CA LYS A 128 -19.59 0.08 -7.47
C LYS A 128 -19.16 1.35 -6.72
N THR A 129 -20.07 1.94 -5.97
CA THR A 129 -19.72 2.96 -4.98
C THR A 129 -18.83 2.30 -3.92
N ARG A 130 -17.65 2.87 -3.72
CA ARG A 130 -16.68 2.43 -2.71
C ARG A 130 -16.21 3.65 -1.97
N GLU A 131 -16.11 3.49 -0.66
CA GLU A 131 -15.45 4.47 0.20
C GLU A 131 -14.00 4.64 -0.26
N LYS A 132 -13.60 5.89 -0.51
CA LYS A 132 -12.24 6.22 -0.85
C LYS A 132 -11.45 6.32 0.44
N ILE A 133 -10.43 5.48 0.60
CA ILE A 133 -9.46 5.63 1.69
C ILE A 133 -8.71 6.92 1.39
N MET A 134 -9.01 7.97 2.15
CA MET A 134 -8.24 9.20 2.15
C MET A 134 -7.21 9.11 3.27
N THR A 135 -5.97 9.43 2.96
CA THR A 135 -4.90 9.49 3.95
C THR A 135 -4.83 10.91 4.49
N THR A 136 -5.14 11.10 5.77
CA THR A 136 -4.91 12.38 6.46
C THR A 136 -3.42 12.51 6.76
N PRO A 137 -2.76 13.64 6.47
CA PRO A 137 -1.35 13.82 6.78
C PRO A 137 -1.12 13.79 8.30
N ARG A 138 -0.01 13.18 8.71
CA ARG A 138 0.31 12.95 10.14
C ARG A 138 0.40 14.26 10.94
N LYS A 139 0.87 15.35 10.32
CA LYS A 139 0.99 16.67 10.96
C LYS A 139 -0.39 17.24 11.33
N GLU A 140 -1.39 17.10 10.47
CA GLU A 140 -2.77 17.54 10.75
C GLU A 140 -3.36 16.72 11.90
N LYS A 141 -3.23 15.40 11.87
CA LYS A 141 -3.72 14.53 12.95
C LYS A 141 -3.14 14.91 14.32
N LYS A 142 -1.83 15.19 14.39
CA LYS A 142 -1.18 15.65 15.64
C LYS A 142 -1.68 17.02 16.08
N ARG A 143 -1.82 17.95 15.13
CA ARG A 143 -2.27 19.32 15.41
C ARG A 143 -3.72 19.37 15.87
N GLU A 144 -4.60 18.59 15.25
CA GLU A 144 -6.01 18.46 15.65
C GLU A 144 -6.12 17.86 17.05
N ALA A 145 -5.37 16.79 17.36
CA ALA A 145 -5.35 16.20 18.70
C ALA A 145 -4.88 17.18 19.78
N ARG A 146 -3.81 17.96 19.53
CA ARG A 146 -3.36 19.01 20.47
C ARG A 146 -4.40 20.12 20.66
N ARG A 147 -5.08 20.53 19.58
CA ARG A 147 -6.17 21.53 19.67
C ARG A 147 -7.37 21.00 20.42
N GLU A 148 -7.72 19.73 20.22
CA GLU A 148 -8.81 19.06 20.91
C GLU A 148 -8.55 19.01 22.41
N GLU A 149 -7.35 18.61 22.84
CA GLU A 149 -6.96 18.61 24.26
C GLU A 149 -7.00 20.02 24.86
N LYS A 150 -6.53 21.04 24.10
CA LYS A 150 -6.59 22.44 24.55
C LYS A 150 -8.04 22.94 24.65
N ALA A 151 -8.90 22.54 23.71
CA ALA A 151 -10.31 22.90 23.72
C ALA A 151 -11.06 22.22 24.88
N GLU A 152 -10.77 20.95 25.19
CA GLU A 152 -11.35 20.23 26.32
C GLU A 152 -11.00 20.91 27.64
N LYS A 153 -9.71 21.24 27.84
CA LYS A 153 -9.25 21.97 29.02
C LYS A 153 -9.88 23.36 29.14
N ALA A 154 -10.03 24.08 28.03
CA ALA A 154 -10.62 25.43 28.03
C ALA A 154 -12.14 25.42 28.24
N ALA A 155 -12.85 24.41 27.74
CA ALA A 155 -14.31 24.37 27.79
C ALA A 155 -14.87 24.10 29.19
N VAL A 156 -14.08 23.50 30.11
CA VAL A 156 -14.43 23.15 31.50
C VAL A 156 -15.91 22.76 31.63
N LEU A 157 -16.30 21.73 30.87
CA LEU A 157 -17.71 21.41 30.63
C LEU A 157 -18.46 21.12 31.93
N ASP A 158 -17.82 20.52 32.93
CA ASP A 158 -18.42 20.19 34.23
C ASP A 158 -19.03 21.42 34.92
N LYS A 159 -18.30 22.55 34.98
CA LYS A 159 -18.80 23.78 35.61
C LYS A 159 -19.95 24.39 34.81
N SER A 160 -19.90 24.32 33.48
CA SER A 160 -20.98 24.81 32.63
C SER A 160 -22.26 23.99 32.81
N ILE A 161 -22.11 22.66 32.96
CA ILE A 161 -23.20 21.71 33.20
C ILE A 161 -23.78 21.92 34.60
N GLU A 162 -22.93 22.08 35.63
CA GLU A 162 -23.37 22.37 37.00
C GLU A 162 -24.22 23.65 37.07
N LYS A 163 -23.75 24.73 36.43
CA LYS A 163 -24.51 25.98 36.33
C LYS A 163 -25.85 25.78 35.63
N GLU A 164 -25.89 25.06 34.51
CA GLU A 164 -27.14 24.78 33.80
C GLU A 164 -28.10 23.92 34.63
N LEU A 165 -27.60 22.90 35.34
CA LEU A 165 -28.41 22.04 36.20
C LEU A 165 -28.97 22.82 37.40
N LEU A 166 -28.18 23.69 38.01
CA LEU A 166 -28.64 24.60 39.07
C LEU A 166 -29.71 25.58 38.54
N GLU A 167 -29.53 26.16 37.36
CA GLU A 167 -30.52 27.02 36.74
C GLU A 167 -31.83 26.29 36.41
N ARG A 168 -31.74 25.05 35.90
CA ARG A 168 -32.92 24.19 35.64
C ARG A 168 -33.63 23.82 36.95
N LEU A 169 -32.88 23.57 38.01
CA LEU A 169 -33.42 23.33 39.35
C LEU A 169 -34.12 24.58 39.90
N LYS A 170 -33.48 25.75 39.81
CA LYS A 170 -34.05 27.06 40.21
C LYS A 170 -35.32 27.40 39.41
N ARG A 171 -35.37 27.04 38.13
CA ARG A 171 -36.52 27.23 37.24
C ARG A 171 -37.66 26.22 37.50
N GLY A 172 -37.45 25.22 38.37
CA GLY A 172 -38.48 24.25 38.73
C GLY A 172 -38.82 23.25 37.62
N VAL A 173 -37.86 22.95 36.73
CA VAL A 173 -38.06 22.02 35.60
C VAL A 173 -38.23 20.57 36.11
N TYR A 174 -37.63 20.26 37.26
CA TYR A 174 -37.77 18.97 37.94
C TYR A 174 -38.86 19.12 39.02
N GLY A 175 -39.92 18.30 38.95
CA GLY A 175 -41.15 18.45 39.75
C GLY A 175 -41.01 18.30 41.28
N ASP A 176 -42.14 18.29 41.97
CA ASP A 176 -42.30 18.64 43.40
C ASP A 176 -41.88 17.60 44.46
N ILE A 177 -41.25 16.48 44.09
CA ILE A 177 -40.88 15.44 45.07
C ILE A 177 -39.45 14.97 44.86
N TYR A 178 -38.54 15.67 45.53
CA TYR A 178 -37.19 15.18 45.77
C TYR A 178 -36.86 15.33 47.26
N ASN A 179 -36.48 14.21 47.89
CA ASN A 179 -36.03 14.18 49.27
C ASN A 179 -34.55 14.60 49.33
N TYR A 180 -34.28 15.88 49.14
CA TYR A 180 -32.93 16.41 49.31
C TYR A 180 -32.56 16.47 50.80
N PRO A 181 -31.37 16.02 51.20
CA PRO A 181 -30.84 16.30 52.53
C PRO A 181 -30.74 17.83 52.72
N VAL A 182 -31.66 18.41 53.51
CA VAL A 182 -31.81 19.86 53.72
C VAL A 182 -30.49 20.54 54.16
N LYS A 183 -29.64 19.79 54.87
CA LYS A 183 -28.33 20.25 55.33
C LYS A 183 -27.32 20.48 54.21
N GLU A 184 -27.40 19.72 53.13
CA GLU A 184 -26.48 19.83 51.99
C GLU A 184 -26.96 20.92 51.04
N TYR A 185 -28.28 21.02 50.84
CA TYR A 185 -28.90 22.07 50.03
C TYR A 185 -28.63 23.48 50.59
N ASN A 186 -28.82 23.68 51.90
CA ASN A 186 -28.58 24.99 52.52
C ASN A 186 -27.09 25.38 52.51
N LYS A 187 -26.17 24.41 52.64
CA LYS A 187 -24.73 24.68 52.52
C LYS A 187 -24.34 25.18 51.12
N VAL A 188 -24.93 24.60 50.07
CA VAL A 188 -24.68 25.05 48.69
C VAL A 188 -25.24 26.45 48.45
N LEU A 189 -26.43 26.76 48.99
CA LEU A 189 -27.02 28.11 48.93
C LEU A 189 -26.19 29.15 49.70
N ASP A 190 -25.64 28.78 50.87
CA ASP A 190 -24.81 29.67 51.68
C ASP A 190 -23.43 29.89 51.05
N MET A 191 -22.83 28.86 50.43
CA MET A 191 -21.59 29.01 49.66
C MET A 191 -21.77 29.84 48.39
N GLU A 192 -22.90 29.73 47.70
CA GLU A 192 -23.21 30.56 46.53
C GLU A 192 -23.42 32.03 46.91
N ARG A 193 -24.05 32.32 48.06
CA ARG A 193 -24.14 33.69 48.61
C ARG A 193 -22.80 34.26 49.04
N GLN A 194 -21.90 33.42 49.56
CA GLN A 194 -20.55 33.84 49.92
C GLN A 194 -19.67 34.07 48.69
N GLN A 195 -19.79 33.26 47.64
CA GLN A 195 -19.10 33.47 46.37
C GLN A 195 -19.58 34.74 45.63
N ALA A 196 -20.87 35.02 45.64
CA ALA A 196 -21.42 36.26 45.08
C ALA A 196 -21.01 37.52 45.87
N ALA A 197 -20.65 37.37 47.15
CA ALA A 197 -20.12 38.48 47.97
C ALA A 197 -18.60 38.66 47.83
N SER A 198 -17.87 37.64 47.37
CA SER A 198 -16.43 37.74 47.07
C SER A 198 -16.14 38.16 45.63
N GLU A 199 -17.02 37.89 44.66
CA GLU A 199 -16.87 38.39 43.28
C GLU A 199 -16.96 39.93 43.16
N ASP A 200 -17.51 40.63 44.16
CA ASP A 200 -17.56 42.10 44.21
C ASP A 200 -16.27 42.75 44.82
N GLU A 201 -15.32 41.97 45.35
CA GLU A 201 -14.09 42.49 46.01
C GLU A 201 -12.77 42.12 45.29
N ASP A 202 -12.80 41.26 44.26
CA ASP A 202 -11.59 40.76 43.55
C ASP A 202 -11.46 41.25 42.09
N GLU A 203 -11.88 42.49 41.77
CA GLU A 203 -11.75 43.07 40.41
C GLU A 203 -10.41 43.80 40.12
N GLU A 204 -9.39 43.71 40.98
CA GLU A 204 -8.03 44.21 40.70
C GLU A 204 -6.95 43.16 40.97
N GLY A 205 -7.03 42.04 40.25
CA GLY A 205 -5.89 41.13 40.06
C GLY A 205 -5.07 41.57 38.84
N GLU A 206 -3.92 42.18 39.09
CA GLU A 206 -2.90 42.53 38.10
C GLU A 206 -2.60 41.32 37.18
N ILE A 207 -2.80 41.49 35.87
CA ILE A 207 -2.44 40.47 34.88
C ILE A 207 -0.92 40.47 34.74
N GLU A 208 -0.25 39.75 35.62
CA GLU A 208 1.16 39.43 35.49
C GLU A 208 1.29 38.43 34.33
N TYR A 209 1.86 38.89 33.21
CA TYR A 209 2.19 38.04 32.08
C TYR A 209 3.24 37.02 32.55
N VAL A 210 2.82 35.79 32.81
CA VAL A 210 3.74 34.66 32.91
C VAL A 210 4.30 34.41 31.51
N GLU A 211 5.44 35.03 31.25
CA GLU A 211 6.37 34.74 30.16
C GLU A 211 6.83 33.27 30.34
N GLY A 212 6.03 32.32 29.86
CA GLY A 212 6.30 30.89 30.10
C GLY A 212 5.59 29.90 29.18
N TYR A 213 4.90 30.36 28.13
CA TYR A 213 4.25 29.46 27.17
C TYR A 213 4.39 29.87 25.69
N GLU A 214 5.11 30.94 25.40
CA GLU A 214 5.50 31.29 24.01
C GLU A 214 6.80 30.57 23.60
N GLU A 215 7.66 30.21 24.56
CA GLU A 215 8.91 29.47 24.31
C GLU A 215 8.66 28.01 23.89
N LEU A 216 7.55 27.39 24.29
CA LEU A 216 7.20 26.02 23.89
C LEU A 216 6.62 25.95 22.46
N GLU A 217 6.25 27.08 21.86
CA GLU A 217 5.82 27.16 20.46
C GLU A 217 7.01 27.37 19.51
N GLU A 218 8.11 27.97 19.97
CA GLU A 218 9.36 28.14 19.20
C GLU A 218 10.36 26.99 19.38
N GLU A 219 10.42 26.32 20.55
CA GLU A 219 11.45 25.31 20.82
C GLU A 219 11.19 23.96 20.13
N GLU A 220 9.92 23.60 19.83
CA GLU A 220 9.57 22.34 19.17
C GLU A 220 9.60 22.40 17.62
N ASP A 221 9.64 23.59 17.01
CA ASP A 221 9.78 23.77 15.55
C ASP A 221 11.28 23.86 15.13
N MET A 222 12.20 23.94 16.10
CA MET A 222 13.65 23.97 15.87
C MET A 222 14.32 22.58 15.89
N GLU A 223 13.70 21.58 16.53
CA GLU A 223 14.26 20.22 16.62
C GLU A 223 14.23 19.42 15.29
N ASP A 224 13.46 19.86 14.28
CA ASP A 224 13.42 19.23 12.94
C ASP A 224 14.34 19.93 11.91
N LEU A 225 15.04 21.01 12.30
CA LEU A 225 16.00 21.73 11.43
C LEU A 225 17.46 21.28 11.64
N GLY A 226 17.75 20.59 12.75
CA GLY A 226 19.10 20.20 13.17
C GLY A 226 19.75 19.02 12.43
N ASP A 227 18.99 18.26 11.62
CA ASP A 227 19.50 17.10 10.86
C ASP A 227 19.94 17.44 9.42
N LEU A 228 19.91 18.73 9.03
CA LEU A 228 20.26 19.17 7.68
C LEU A 228 21.62 19.89 7.56
N ALA A 229 22.43 19.90 8.61
CA ALA A 229 23.68 20.68 8.66
C ALA A 229 24.90 19.89 9.17
N ILE A 230 25.10 18.65 8.71
CA ILE A 230 26.43 18.01 8.71
C ILE A 230 26.59 17.23 7.40
N GLY A 231 27.22 17.83 6.38
CA GLY A 231 27.61 17.08 5.17
C GLY A 231 27.76 17.84 3.85
N ALA A 232 28.42 18.99 3.85
CA ALA A 232 29.07 19.58 2.67
C ALA A 232 30.25 20.40 3.24
N ASP A 233 31.52 20.16 2.93
CA ASP A 233 32.15 19.95 1.63
C ASP A 233 33.61 19.49 1.92
N ASP A 234 34.15 18.53 1.16
CA ASP A 234 35.47 18.65 0.52
C ASP A 234 35.77 17.40 -0.34
N ASP A 235 35.83 17.64 -1.65
CA ASP A 235 36.27 16.72 -2.69
C ASP A 235 37.78 16.42 -2.58
N THR A 236 38.17 15.14 -2.62
CA THR A 236 39.45 14.77 -3.25
C THR A 236 39.45 13.34 -3.81
N VAL A 237 39.82 13.31 -5.09
CA VAL A 237 40.00 12.18 -6.00
C VAL A 237 41.35 11.46 -5.78
N GLY A 238 41.42 10.14 -6.04
CA GLY A 238 42.68 9.48 -6.43
C GLY A 238 42.93 8.03 -5.99
N ILE A 239 42.58 7.07 -6.85
CA ILE A 239 43.37 5.92 -7.39
C ILE A 239 44.28 5.06 -6.46
N SER A 240 44.19 3.73 -6.68
CA SER A 240 45.17 2.62 -6.47
C SER A 240 44.65 1.58 -5.47
N ASP A 241 44.17 0.39 -5.86
CA ASP A 241 44.83 -0.81 -6.41
C ASP A 241 45.64 -1.63 -5.37
N ASP A 242 45.55 -2.96 -5.50
CA ASP A 242 46.27 -4.05 -4.83
C ASP A 242 45.57 -4.88 -3.71
N ASP A 243 44.92 -5.97 -4.16
CA ASP A 243 45.21 -7.40 -3.95
C ASP A 243 45.48 -8.07 -2.57
N GLU A 244 45.11 -9.36 -2.59
CA GLU A 244 45.57 -10.51 -1.77
C GLU A 244 44.84 -11.03 -0.50
N GLU A 245 44.84 -12.37 -0.49
CA GLU A 245 44.10 -13.36 0.28
C GLU A 245 44.55 -13.51 1.74
N HIS A 246 43.64 -13.97 2.62
CA HIS A 246 44.03 -14.94 3.65
C HIS A 246 42.88 -15.85 4.09
N VAL A 247 43.04 -17.13 3.79
CA VAL A 247 42.29 -18.27 4.34
C VAL A 247 42.83 -18.63 5.73
N THR A 248 41.96 -18.88 6.72
CA THR A 248 42.22 -19.91 7.74
C THR A 248 40.92 -20.46 8.31
N ALA A 249 40.89 -21.79 8.38
CA ALA A 249 39.84 -22.65 8.89
C ALA A 249 39.66 -22.57 10.41
N THR A 250 38.44 -22.83 10.90
CA THR A 250 38.24 -23.61 12.13
C THR A 250 37.01 -24.50 12.02
N ASP A 251 37.24 -25.77 12.35
CA ASP A 251 36.33 -26.91 12.36
C ASP A 251 35.75 -27.06 13.78
N HIS A 252 34.44 -27.25 13.92
CA HIS A 252 33.84 -27.73 15.15
C HIS A 252 32.73 -28.75 14.85
N GLN A 253 33.11 -30.02 14.97
CA GLN A 253 32.24 -31.18 15.11
C GLN A 253 31.13 -30.98 16.16
N ARG A 254 29.92 -31.49 15.86
CA ARG A 254 29.09 -32.20 16.84
C ARG A 254 28.08 -33.14 16.19
N ARG A 255 28.31 -34.44 16.42
CA ARG A 255 27.42 -35.61 16.24
C ARG A 255 26.00 -35.38 16.76
N ARG A 256 24.96 -35.95 16.09
CA ARG A 256 23.94 -36.82 16.74
C ARG A 256 23.01 -37.59 15.76
N LYS A 257 23.16 -38.92 15.81
CA LYS A 257 22.19 -40.05 15.69
C LYS A 257 21.23 -40.18 14.48
N GLU A 258 21.52 -41.21 13.69
CA GLU A 258 20.57 -42.03 12.92
C GLU A 258 19.72 -42.94 13.84
N TYR A 259 18.47 -43.17 13.43
CA TYR A 259 17.73 -44.42 13.59
C TYR A 259 16.99 -44.69 12.27
N GLY A 260 17.23 -45.85 11.67
CA GLY A 260 16.56 -46.30 10.45
C GLY A 260 15.56 -47.43 10.69
N ILE A 261 14.96 -47.86 9.57
CA ILE A 261 14.19 -49.10 9.31
C ILE A 261 12.67 -48.91 9.56
N SER A 262 11.73 -49.18 8.63
CA SER A 262 11.67 -50.16 7.53
C SER A 262 10.64 -49.78 6.45
N GLU A 263 10.93 -50.22 5.22
CA GLU A 263 10.02 -50.37 4.09
C GLU A 263 9.04 -51.55 4.28
N ARG A 264 7.80 -51.42 3.78
CA ARG A 264 7.04 -52.54 3.20
C ARG A 264 6.06 -52.08 2.09
N LYS A 265 6.29 -52.67 0.91
CA LYS A 265 5.36 -53.19 -0.13
C LYS A 265 4.34 -52.29 -0.86
N LEU A 266 4.46 -52.35 -2.19
CA LEU A 266 3.48 -52.04 -3.24
C LEU A 266 2.39 -53.13 -3.33
N GLU A 267 1.13 -52.76 -3.57
CA GLU A 267 0.41 -52.98 -4.85
C GLU A 267 -1.10 -52.56 -4.79
N LYS A 268 -1.52 -51.95 -5.91
CA LYS A 268 -2.83 -51.91 -6.61
C LYS A 268 -4.11 -51.22 -6.07
N ASP A 269 -4.53 -50.26 -6.92
CA ASP A 269 -5.82 -50.05 -7.60
C ASP A 269 -7.08 -49.45 -6.91
N GLU A 270 -7.55 -48.42 -7.63
CA GLU A 270 -8.91 -47.90 -7.84
C GLU A 270 -9.63 -46.95 -6.86
N SER A 271 -9.91 -45.77 -7.45
CA SER A 271 -11.16 -45.00 -7.38
C SER A 271 -11.40 -44.03 -6.22
N GLY A 272 -11.84 -42.81 -6.57
CA GLY A 272 -12.51 -41.90 -5.64
C GLY A 272 -11.97 -40.48 -5.64
N ALA A 273 -12.28 -39.71 -6.69
CA ALA A 273 -12.15 -38.26 -6.68
C ALA A 273 -12.96 -37.64 -5.53
N LYS A 274 -12.29 -37.02 -4.55
CA LYS A 274 -12.90 -36.10 -3.60
C LYS A 274 -12.13 -34.78 -3.57
N GLN A 275 -12.84 -33.73 -3.94
CA GLN A 275 -12.39 -32.35 -4.02
C GLN A 275 -11.89 -31.88 -2.65
N LYS A 276 -10.58 -31.60 -2.53
CA LYS A 276 -10.04 -30.86 -1.39
C LYS A 276 -10.53 -29.42 -1.47
N LYS A 277 -11.50 -29.07 -0.62
CA LYS A 277 -11.91 -27.69 -0.36
C LYS A 277 -10.66 -26.92 0.10
N LYS A 278 -10.29 -25.88 -0.64
CA LYS A 278 -9.20 -24.97 -0.27
C LYS A 278 -9.53 -24.34 1.08
N ALA A 279 -8.67 -24.51 2.07
CA ALA A 279 -8.73 -23.77 3.31
C ALA A 279 -8.65 -22.27 2.95
N LYS A 280 -9.71 -21.51 3.26
CA LYS A 280 -9.61 -20.06 3.36
C LYS A 280 -8.72 -19.81 4.56
N VAL A 281 -7.49 -19.39 4.31
CA VAL A 281 -6.68 -18.74 5.33
C VAL A 281 -7.40 -17.42 5.63
N LEU A 282 -8.11 -17.37 6.76
CA LEU A 282 -8.43 -16.10 7.40
C LEU A 282 -7.09 -15.56 7.88
N ILE A 283 -6.60 -14.56 7.18
CA ILE A 283 -5.55 -13.70 7.72
C ILE A 283 -6.30 -12.76 8.65
N GLU A 284 -6.26 -13.06 9.95
CA GLU A 284 -6.54 -12.07 10.98
C GLU A 284 -5.39 -11.07 10.89
N VAL A 285 -5.63 -9.97 10.17
CA VAL A 285 -4.82 -8.77 10.34
C VAL A 285 -5.41 -8.12 11.57
N GLU A 286 -4.71 -8.20 12.70
CA GLU A 286 -4.95 -7.30 13.81
C GLU A 286 -4.85 -5.87 13.26
N HIS A 287 -6.00 -5.23 13.09
CA HIS A 287 -6.07 -3.80 12.85
C HIS A 287 -6.01 -3.15 14.22
N GLU A 288 -4.80 -2.99 14.73
CA GLU A 288 -4.54 -1.85 15.61
C GLU A 288 -4.81 -0.58 14.77
N ASP A 289 -5.70 0.25 15.31
CA ASP A 289 -6.15 1.54 14.80
C ASP A 289 -7.07 1.53 13.59
N THR A 290 -8.38 1.57 13.89
CA THR A 290 -9.45 2.03 13.01
C THR A 290 -9.12 3.40 12.43
N SER A 291 -8.43 3.42 11.29
CA SER A 291 -8.36 4.59 10.43
C SER A 291 -9.78 4.91 9.97
N GLU A 292 -10.35 5.98 10.50
CA GLU A 292 -11.71 6.44 10.22
C GLU A 292 -11.94 6.53 8.72
N ARG A 293 -12.86 5.71 8.21
CA ARG A 293 -13.25 5.71 6.81
C ARG A 293 -14.37 6.72 6.63
N GLN A 294 -14.04 7.90 6.11
CA GLN A 294 -15.06 8.89 5.76
C GLN A 294 -15.69 8.56 4.41
N THR A 295 -17.02 8.48 4.39
CA THR A 295 -17.83 8.39 3.18
C THR A 295 -18.01 9.79 2.60
N THR A 296 -17.43 10.04 1.43
CA THR A 296 -17.79 11.22 0.63
C THR A 296 -19.05 10.87 -0.18
N VAL A 297 -20.19 11.39 0.23
CA VAL A 297 -21.40 11.43 -0.60
C VAL A 297 -21.17 12.53 -1.62
N GLN A 298 -21.04 12.15 -2.90
CA GLN A 298 -21.20 13.07 -4.03
C GLN A 298 -22.66 13.11 -4.45
#